data_AF-A0A3D1YVV2-F1
#
_entry.id   AF-A0A3D1YVV2-F1
#
_cell.length_a   1.000
_cell.length_b   1.000
_cell.length_c   1.000
_cell.angle_alpha   90.00
_cell.angle_beta   90.00
_cell.angle_gamma   90.00
#
_symmetry.space_group_name_H-M   'P 1'
#
loop_
_entity.id
_entity.type
_entity.pdbx_description
1 polymer ?
#
loop_
_entity_poly.entity_id
_entity_poly.type
_entity_poly.pdbx_seq_one_letter_code
_entity_poly.pdbx_strand_id
1 'polypeptide(L)'
;MKGDEPIGVHPDTGVPIYVKTGRFGPYVEMTLEAGDWKLETGKKKTRGRPKTAAKRASIPKGTDLSQVTLADAVKYLSLPRELGNHPSTGKAVFSNTGRFGPYVGSDGEFRSIKKSPSNGLRASDPYTITLDEALDLLSAPKKPPKGVEVVKELGKHPRTGKLLVLYKSKQGLFLKKGLRRIYLPDSVSPDSLTPAEAAEYLK
;
A
#
# COMPACT_ATOMS: atom_id res chain seq x y z
N MET A 1 27.47 15.56 -4.90
CA MET A 1 26.03 15.45 -4.57
C MET A 1 25.27 16.38 -5.53
N LYS A 2 24.55 15.85 -6.51
CA LYS A 2 23.65 16.63 -7.40
C LYS A 2 22.33 16.92 -6.68
N GLY A 3 22.37 17.65 -5.56
CA GLY A 3 21.21 17.87 -4.68
C GLY A 3 20.27 18.98 -5.16
N ASP A 4 20.80 19.95 -5.91
CA ASP A 4 20.12 21.22 -6.20
C ASP A 4 19.86 21.46 -7.70
N GLU A 5 20.45 20.67 -8.59
CA GLU A 5 20.20 20.77 -10.03
C GLU A 5 19.03 19.88 -10.46
N PRO A 6 18.06 20.39 -11.23
CA PRO A 6 17.00 19.56 -11.77
C PRO A 6 17.55 18.61 -12.83
N ILE A 7 16.99 17.40 -12.90
CA ILE A 7 17.28 16.43 -13.98
C ILE A 7 16.71 16.90 -15.33
N GLY A 8 15.73 17.80 -15.27
CA GLY A 8 15.06 18.40 -16.41
C GLY A 8 13.69 18.93 -16.00
N VAL A 9 12.90 19.30 -17.01
CA VAL A 9 11.54 19.83 -16.86
C VAL A 9 10.54 18.81 -17.34
N HIS A 10 9.46 18.59 -16.59
CA HIS A 10 8.40 17.68 -17.00
C HIS A 10 7.73 18.21 -18.29
N PRO A 11 7.60 17.39 -19.35
CA PRO A 11 7.10 17.86 -20.65
C PRO A 11 5.68 18.42 -20.58
N ASP A 12 4.79 17.78 -19.80
CA ASP A 12 3.38 18.18 -19.73
C ASP A 12 3.10 19.33 -18.74
N THR A 13 3.85 19.42 -17.64
CA THR A 13 3.55 20.39 -16.57
C THR A 13 4.48 21.60 -16.59
N GLY A 14 5.60 21.55 -17.31
CA GLY A 14 6.60 22.62 -17.32
C GLY A 14 7.35 22.79 -15.99
N VAL A 15 7.17 21.86 -15.03
CA VAL A 15 7.76 21.96 -13.70
C VAL A 15 9.10 21.21 -13.64
N PRO A 16 10.14 21.77 -12.98
CA PRO A 16 11.41 21.08 -12.78
C PRO A 16 11.27 19.82 -11.92
N ILE A 17 11.95 18.75 -12.33
CA ILE A 17 12.05 17.49 -11.60
C ILE A 17 13.43 17.39 -10.95
N TYR A 18 13.46 16.96 -9.70
CA TYR A 18 14.69 16.78 -8.93
C TYR A 18 14.87 15.33 -8.51
N VAL A 19 16.11 14.85 -8.47
CA VAL A 19 16.47 13.58 -7.85
C VAL A 19 17.02 13.86 -6.45
N LYS A 20 16.35 13.34 -5.42
CA LYS A 20 16.71 13.57 -4.01
C LYS A 20 16.84 12.25 -3.27
N THR A 21 17.56 12.28 -2.16
CA THR A 21 17.71 11.12 -1.26
C THR A 21 17.02 11.42 0.08
N GLY A 22 16.17 10.52 0.54
CA GLY A 22 15.41 10.68 1.78
C GLY A 22 15.43 9.42 2.65
N ARG A 23 14.68 9.43 3.75
CA ARG A 23 14.65 8.32 4.73
C ARG A 23 14.31 6.96 4.12
N PHE A 24 13.55 6.94 3.03
CA PHE A 24 13.06 5.71 2.39
C PHE A 24 13.87 5.31 1.15
N GLY A 25 14.97 6.02 0.87
CA GLY A 25 15.80 5.84 -0.32
C GLY A 25 15.74 7.01 -1.29
N PRO A 26 16.36 6.86 -2.47
CA PRO A 26 16.30 7.86 -3.53
C PRO A 26 14.90 7.98 -4.14
N TYR A 27 14.52 9.21 -4.50
CA TYR A 27 13.21 9.54 -5.04
C TYR A 27 13.31 10.71 -6.03
N VAL A 28 12.36 10.76 -6.96
CA VAL A 28 12.12 11.93 -7.80
C VAL A 28 11.08 12.83 -7.15
N GLU A 29 11.26 14.14 -7.25
CA GLU A 29 10.37 15.15 -6.70
C GLU A 29 10.05 16.21 -7.77
N MET A 30 8.76 16.48 -7.95
CA MET A 30 8.26 17.58 -8.76
C MET A 30 7.35 18.43 -7.87
N THR A 31 7.71 19.70 -7.68
CA THR A 31 6.95 20.63 -6.84
C THR A 31 5.71 21.11 -7.59
N LEU A 32 4.53 20.77 -7.11
CA LEU A 32 3.29 21.32 -7.66
C LEU A 32 3.13 22.75 -7.15
N GLU A 33 2.90 23.69 -8.06
CA GLU A 33 2.29 24.96 -7.68
C GLU A 33 0.87 24.68 -7.14
N ALA A 34 0.40 25.54 -6.24
CA ALA A 34 -0.83 25.29 -5.49
C ALA A 34 -2.08 25.41 -6.41
N GLY A 35 -2.37 24.38 -7.22
CA GLY A 35 -3.50 24.38 -8.13
C GLY A 35 -3.76 23.05 -8.85
N ASP A 36 -2.72 22.29 -9.21
CA ASP A 36 -2.84 21.35 -10.33
C ASP A 36 -3.05 19.87 -9.99
N TRP A 37 -3.25 19.49 -8.72
CA TRP A 37 -3.61 18.10 -8.40
C TRP A 37 -4.46 17.98 -7.14
N LYS A 38 -5.67 17.38 -7.28
CA LYS A 38 -6.48 16.95 -6.14
C LYS A 38 -5.75 15.81 -5.42
N LEU A 39 -5.13 16.12 -4.28
CA LEU A 39 -4.60 15.12 -3.36
C LEU A 39 -5.78 14.32 -2.77
N GLU A 40 -6.19 13.22 -3.41
CA GLU A 40 -7.26 12.34 -2.89
C GLU A 40 -6.85 11.51 -1.66
N THR A 41 -5.60 11.59 -1.22
CA THR A 41 -5.20 10.93 0.02
C THR A 41 -5.45 11.84 1.21
N GLY A 42 -6.69 11.78 1.71
CA GLY A 42 -7.11 12.41 2.96
C GLY A 42 -6.19 12.04 4.14
N LYS A 43 -5.21 12.90 4.44
CA LYS A 43 -4.53 12.93 5.73
C LYS A 43 -4.42 14.37 6.22
N LYS A 44 -5.05 14.59 7.38
CA LYS A 44 -5.11 15.84 8.14
C LYS A 44 -3.75 16.53 8.24
N LYS A 45 -3.83 17.85 8.07
CA LYS A 45 -2.81 18.89 8.31
C LYS A 45 -2.03 18.62 9.60
N THR A 46 -0.72 18.44 9.50
CA THR A 46 0.19 18.59 10.65
C THR A 46 0.64 20.06 10.67
N ARG A 47 0.43 20.73 11.81
CA ARG A 47 0.81 22.13 12.05
C ARG A 47 2.31 22.36 11.72
N GLY A 48 2.62 23.43 10.99
CA GLY A 48 3.94 24.07 11.05
C GLY A 48 4.82 24.12 9.80
N ARG A 49 4.42 23.58 8.64
CA ARG A 49 5.15 23.82 7.38
C ARG A 49 4.16 23.86 6.21
N PRO A 50 4.12 24.93 5.40
CA PRO A 50 3.48 24.82 4.08
C PRO A 50 4.34 23.81 3.32
N LYS A 51 3.90 22.56 3.27
CA LYS A 51 4.43 21.62 2.30
C LYS A 51 3.84 22.10 0.99
N THR A 52 4.65 22.79 0.18
CA THR A 52 4.43 22.81 -1.26
C THR A 52 4.02 21.39 -1.65
N ALA A 53 2.83 21.24 -2.23
CA ALA A 53 2.35 19.93 -2.63
C ALA A 53 3.38 19.42 -3.64
N ALA A 54 4.08 18.34 -3.36
CA ALA A 54 5.10 17.82 -4.26
C ALA A 54 4.70 16.41 -4.66
N LYS A 55 4.66 16.15 -5.96
CA LYS A 55 4.51 14.80 -6.48
C LYS A 55 5.87 14.11 -6.33
N ARG A 56 5.86 12.93 -5.71
CA ARG A 56 7.06 12.17 -5.42
C ARG A 56 6.89 10.73 -5.86
N ALA A 57 7.94 10.16 -6.40
CA ALA A 57 8.00 8.74 -6.71
C ALA A 57 9.35 8.17 -6.30
N SER A 58 9.33 6.96 -5.72
CA SER A 58 10.56 6.27 -5.33
C SER A 58 11.28 5.74 -6.57
N ILE A 59 12.60 5.91 -6.61
CA ILE A 59 13.43 5.27 -7.63
C ILE A 59 13.61 3.80 -7.24
N PRO A 60 13.45 2.84 -8.18
CA PRO A 60 13.65 1.43 -7.90
C PRO A 60 15.00 1.12 -7.24
N LYS A 61 15.01 0.16 -6.33
CA LYS A 61 16.25 -0.27 -5.66
C LYS A 61 17.19 -0.91 -6.68
N GLY A 62 18.46 -0.52 -6.66
CA GLY A 62 19.48 -1.04 -7.58
C GLY A 62 19.64 -0.24 -8.86
N THR A 63 18.80 0.76 -9.11
CA THR A 63 19.01 1.72 -10.20
C THR A 63 20.19 2.64 -9.86
N ASP A 64 21.14 2.79 -10.79
CA ASP A 64 22.20 3.79 -10.66
C ASP A 64 21.61 5.19 -10.85
N LEU A 65 21.77 6.05 -9.84
CA LEU A 65 21.28 7.43 -9.84
C LEU A 65 21.94 8.28 -10.92
N SER A 66 23.13 7.90 -11.39
CA SER A 66 23.83 8.60 -12.47
C SER A 66 23.16 8.39 -13.84
N GLN A 67 22.45 7.26 -14.00
CA GLN A 67 21.82 6.82 -15.24
C GLN A 67 20.32 7.12 -15.31
N VAL A 68 19.74 7.65 -14.23
CA VAL A 68 18.33 8.05 -14.24
C VAL A 68 18.16 9.18 -15.26
N THR A 69 17.27 8.98 -16.22
CA THR A 69 16.94 9.98 -17.23
C THR A 69 15.70 10.78 -16.86
N LEU A 70 15.46 11.90 -17.55
CA LEU A 70 14.22 12.65 -17.43
C LEU A 70 12.99 11.78 -17.77
N ALA A 71 13.10 10.93 -18.80
CA ALA A 71 12.04 10.01 -19.21
C ALA A 71 11.68 9.01 -18.10
N ASP A 72 12.70 8.47 -17.40
CA ASP A 72 12.48 7.60 -16.25
C ASP A 72 11.80 8.35 -15.10
N ALA A 73 12.22 9.59 -14.85
CA ALA A 73 11.65 10.41 -13.79
C ALA A 73 10.17 10.72 -14.03
N VAL A 74 9.81 11.09 -15.27
CA VAL A 74 8.42 11.27 -15.71
C VAL A 74 7.63 9.97 -15.57
N LYS A 75 8.21 8.84 -16.01
CA LYS A 75 7.59 7.52 -15.82
C LYS A 75 7.32 7.24 -14.36
N TYR A 76 8.28 7.45 -13.46
CA TYR A 76 8.08 7.21 -12.03
C TYR A 76 7.00 8.11 -11.42
N LEU A 77 6.94 9.38 -11.83
CA LEU A 77 5.92 10.34 -11.41
C LEU A 77 4.54 10.05 -12.00
N SER A 78 4.38 9.12 -12.94
CA SER A 78 3.07 8.75 -13.49
C SER A 78 2.19 7.98 -12.49
N LEU A 79 2.76 7.41 -11.43
CA LEU A 79 1.99 6.76 -10.37
C LEU A 79 1.44 7.77 -9.35
N PRO A 80 0.28 7.51 -8.71
CA PRO A 80 -0.62 6.38 -8.92
C PRO A 80 -1.34 6.42 -10.27
N ARG A 81 -1.48 5.26 -10.92
CA ARG A 81 -2.22 5.14 -12.18
C ARG A 81 -3.60 4.55 -11.91
N GLU A 82 -4.65 5.24 -12.36
CA GLU A 82 -6.01 4.71 -12.37
C GLU A 82 -6.19 3.73 -13.54
N LEU A 83 -6.79 2.56 -13.27
CA LEU A 83 -7.03 1.50 -14.25
C LEU A 83 -8.48 1.48 -14.76
N GLY A 84 -9.39 2.10 -14.01
CA GLY A 84 -10.83 2.09 -14.26
C GLY A 84 -11.63 1.81 -12.98
N ASN A 85 -12.93 1.56 -13.12
CA ASN A 85 -13.83 1.29 -12.00
C ASN A 85 -14.07 -0.21 -11.81
N HIS A 86 -14.17 -0.64 -10.55
CA HIS A 86 -14.50 -2.01 -10.20
C HIS A 86 -15.96 -2.31 -10.57
N PRO A 87 -16.27 -3.41 -11.30
CA PRO A 87 -17.61 -3.65 -11.84
C PRO A 87 -18.69 -3.84 -10.77
N SER A 88 -18.36 -4.46 -9.63
CA SER A 88 -19.34 -4.68 -8.55
C SER A 88 -19.52 -3.53 -7.56
N THR A 89 -18.49 -2.71 -7.32
CA THR A 89 -18.52 -1.63 -6.31
C THR A 89 -18.59 -0.24 -6.91
N GLY A 90 -18.31 -0.09 -8.21
CA GLY A 90 -18.19 1.20 -8.90
C GLY A 90 -17.02 2.06 -8.43
N LYS A 91 -16.12 1.53 -7.61
CA LYS A 91 -14.98 2.27 -7.01
C LYS A 91 -13.77 2.24 -7.92
N ALA A 92 -12.99 3.32 -7.93
CA ALA A 92 -11.78 3.42 -8.71
C ALA A 92 -10.73 2.38 -8.28
N VAL A 93 -10.21 1.66 -9.26
CA VAL A 93 -9.10 0.72 -9.13
C VAL A 93 -7.83 1.43 -9.59
N PHE A 94 -6.79 1.41 -8.76
CA PHE A 94 -5.52 2.03 -9.09
C PHE A 94 -4.33 1.12 -8.84
N SER A 95 -3.24 1.37 -9.55
CA SER A 95 -1.94 0.74 -9.40
C SER A 95 -0.94 1.77 -8.85
N ASN A 96 -0.10 1.37 -7.89
CA ASN A 96 0.89 2.25 -7.29
C ASN A 96 2.07 1.47 -6.69
N THR A 97 3.16 2.17 -6.37
CA THR A 97 4.33 1.62 -5.66
C THR A 97 4.39 2.14 -4.24
N GLY A 98 4.36 1.24 -3.25
CA GLY A 98 4.44 1.58 -1.83
C GLY A 98 5.68 1.01 -1.15
N ARG A 99 5.74 1.18 0.19
CA ARG A 99 6.83 0.66 1.04
C ARG A 99 7.07 -0.84 0.88
N PHE A 100 6.01 -1.61 0.64
CA PHE A 100 6.04 -3.07 0.52
C PHE A 100 6.16 -3.56 -0.93
N GLY A 101 6.38 -2.64 -1.89
CA GLY A 101 6.42 -2.93 -3.31
C GLY A 101 5.19 -2.45 -4.08
N PRO A 102 5.08 -2.84 -5.36
CA PRO A 102 3.95 -2.49 -6.22
C PRO A 102 2.67 -3.18 -5.76
N TYR A 103 1.54 -2.48 -5.85
CA TYR A 103 0.24 -2.95 -5.40
C TYR A 103 -0.89 -2.35 -6.23
N VAL A 104 -2.02 -3.05 -6.25
CA VAL A 104 -3.31 -2.52 -6.70
C VAL A 104 -4.21 -2.26 -5.50
N GLY A 105 -5.08 -1.26 -5.61
CA GLY A 105 -6.04 -0.92 -4.56
C GLY A 105 -7.39 -0.46 -5.11
N SER A 106 -8.43 -0.71 -4.33
CA SER A 106 -9.80 -0.26 -4.56
C SER A 106 -10.54 -0.22 -3.23
N ASP A 107 -11.24 0.87 -2.90
CA ASP A 107 -12.10 0.97 -1.70
C ASP A 107 -11.45 0.53 -0.35
N GLY A 108 -10.15 0.81 -0.17
CA GLY A 108 -9.40 0.40 1.02
C GLY A 108 -8.96 -1.07 1.05
N GLU A 109 -9.30 -1.85 0.01
CA GLU A 109 -8.67 -3.13 -0.31
C GLU A 109 -7.35 -2.90 -1.03
N PHE A 110 -6.33 -3.69 -0.69
CA PHE A 110 -5.02 -3.64 -1.34
C PHE A 110 -4.49 -5.05 -1.60
N ARG A 111 -3.81 -5.24 -2.73
CA ARG A 111 -3.14 -6.50 -3.08
C ARG A 111 -1.81 -6.21 -3.73
N SER A 112 -0.77 -6.91 -3.28
CA SER A 112 0.57 -6.77 -3.85
C SER A 112 0.62 -7.39 -5.24
N ILE A 113 1.23 -6.68 -6.19
CA ILE A 113 1.58 -7.21 -7.51
C ILE A 113 2.82 -8.07 -7.30
N LYS A 114 2.67 -9.40 -7.37
CA LYS A 114 3.77 -10.35 -7.21
C LYS A 114 4.17 -10.91 -8.57
N LYS A 115 5.47 -11.16 -8.74
CA LYS A 115 6.00 -12.00 -9.81
C LYS A 115 5.41 -13.41 -9.69
N SER A 116 4.35 -13.69 -10.43
CA SER A 116 3.79 -15.03 -10.50
C SER A 116 4.40 -15.78 -11.68
N PRO A 117 4.94 -17.00 -11.50
CA PRO A 117 5.32 -17.87 -12.60
C PRO A 117 4.11 -18.47 -13.35
N SER A 118 2.89 -18.35 -12.81
CA SER A 118 1.67 -19.00 -13.34
C SER A 118 0.97 -18.24 -14.47
N ASN A 119 1.23 -16.94 -14.59
CA ASN A 119 0.58 -16.10 -15.58
C ASN A 119 1.73 -15.51 -16.38
N GLY A 120 1.89 -15.92 -17.65
CA GLY A 120 3.03 -15.61 -18.53
C GLY A 120 3.33 -14.12 -18.79
N LEU A 121 2.78 -13.21 -17.98
CA LEU A 121 3.19 -11.83 -17.89
C LEU A 121 4.54 -11.68 -17.18
N ARG A 122 5.27 -10.65 -17.60
CA ARG A 122 6.43 -10.07 -16.89
C ARG A 122 5.99 -9.34 -15.60
N ALA A 123 5.15 -9.97 -14.78
CA ALA A 123 4.27 -9.33 -13.80
C ALA A 123 4.94 -8.94 -12.46
N SER A 124 5.64 -7.81 -12.45
CA SER A 124 5.88 -7.00 -11.23
C SER A 124 5.84 -5.50 -11.57
N ASP A 125 5.21 -5.12 -12.67
CA ASP A 125 5.28 -3.75 -13.17
C ASP A 125 3.95 -3.01 -12.93
N PRO A 126 3.90 -2.06 -11.98
CA PRO A 126 2.71 -1.24 -11.75
C PRO A 126 2.37 -0.32 -12.93
N TYR A 127 3.31 -0.10 -13.87
CA TYR A 127 3.14 0.71 -15.07
C TYR A 127 2.51 -0.04 -16.24
N THR A 128 2.24 -1.34 -16.15
CA THR A 128 1.67 -2.12 -17.28
C THR A 128 0.46 -2.98 -16.94
N ILE A 129 0.18 -3.21 -15.64
CA ILE A 129 -0.94 -4.04 -15.16
C ILE A 129 -2.32 -3.62 -15.72
N THR A 130 -3.13 -4.57 -16.18
CA THR A 130 -4.47 -4.25 -16.71
C THR A 130 -5.54 -4.18 -15.61
N LEU A 131 -6.72 -3.65 -15.93
CA LEU A 131 -7.85 -3.64 -15.02
C LEU A 131 -8.25 -5.07 -14.62
N ASP A 132 -8.38 -5.98 -15.60
CA ASP A 132 -8.79 -7.37 -15.37
C ASP A 132 -7.82 -8.09 -14.42
N GLU A 133 -6.51 -7.92 -14.62
CA GLU A 133 -5.50 -8.47 -13.72
C GLU A 133 -5.57 -7.89 -12.31
N ALA A 134 -5.87 -6.60 -12.19
CA ALA A 134 -6.06 -5.96 -10.92
C ALA A 134 -7.30 -6.50 -10.19
N LEU A 135 -8.39 -6.76 -10.92
CA LEU A 135 -9.62 -7.36 -10.40
C LEU A 135 -9.39 -8.80 -9.94
N ASP A 136 -8.66 -9.60 -10.72
CA ASP A 136 -8.27 -10.95 -10.34
C ASP A 136 -7.47 -10.95 -9.02
N LEU A 137 -6.50 -10.04 -8.88
CA LEU A 137 -5.73 -9.89 -7.64
C LEU A 137 -6.64 -9.47 -6.47
N LEU A 138 -7.52 -8.50 -6.68
CA LEU A 138 -8.44 -7.98 -5.65
C LEU A 138 -9.47 -9.02 -5.19
N SER A 139 -9.92 -9.89 -6.10
CA SER A 139 -10.84 -11.00 -5.80
C SER A 139 -10.22 -12.04 -4.86
N ALA A 140 -8.89 -12.20 -4.91
CA ALA A 140 -8.20 -13.17 -4.07
C ALA A 140 -8.33 -12.81 -2.57
N PRO A 141 -8.62 -13.78 -1.69
CA PRO A 141 -8.75 -13.52 -0.26
C PRO A 141 -7.42 -13.01 0.35
N LYS A 142 -7.51 -12.11 1.33
CA LYS A 142 -6.34 -11.61 2.07
C LYS A 142 -5.68 -12.76 2.81
N LYS A 143 -4.55 -13.24 2.28
CA LYS A 143 -3.76 -14.26 2.97
C LYS A 143 -3.21 -13.69 4.28
N PRO A 144 -3.29 -14.45 5.39
CA PRO A 144 -2.63 -14.04 6.61
C PRO A 144 -1.10 -13.93 6.40
N PRO A 145 -0.39 -13.17 7.25
CA PRO A 145 1.07 -13.11 7.21
C PRO A 145 1.68 -14.52 7.23
N LYS A 146 2.84 -14.70 6.59
CA LYS A 146 3.55 -15.99 6.63
C LYS A 146 3.74 -16.46 8.09
N GLY A 147 3.44 -17.74 8.34
CA GLY A 147 3.54 -18.33 9.68
C GLY A 147 2.41 -17.95 10.63
N VAL A 148 1.31 -17.41 10.09
CA VAL A 148 0.06 -17.16 10.82
C VAL A 148 -1.07 -17.89 10.11
N GLU A 149 -1.78 -18.72 10.85
CA GLU A 149 -2.97 -19.44 10.37
C GLU A 149 -4.22 -18.82 11.00
N VAL A 150 -5.32 -18.80 10.25
CA VAL A 150 -6.64 -18.45 10.78
C VAL A 150 -7.24 -19.73 11.36
N VAL A 151 -7.44 -19.76 12.67
CA VAL A 151 -8.03 -20.91 13.37
C VAL A 151 -9.54 -20.84 13.32
N LYS A 152 -10.10 -19.68 13.68
CA LYS A 152 -11.55 -19.50 13.83
C LYS A 152 -11.95 -18.05 13.64
N GLU A 153 -13.02 -17.80 12.90
CA GLU A 153 -13.69 -16.50 12.87
C GLU A 153 -14.73 -16.48 14.00
N LEU A 154 -14.47 -15.68 15.04
CA LEU A 154 -15.32 -15.65 16.24
C LEU A 154 -16.59 -14.84 16.01
N GLY A 155 -16.58 -13.89 15.06
CA GLY A 155 -17.73 -13.03 14.76
C GLY A 155 -17.44 -11.57 15.07
N LYS A 156 -18.44 -10.76 15.44
CA LYS A 156 -18.26 -9.32 15.69
C LYS A 156 -18.00 -9.03 17.17
N HIS A 157 -17.07 -8.12 17.43
CA HIS A 157 -16.80 -7.61 18.77
C HIS A 157 -18.05 -6.87 19.30
N PRO A 158 -18.53 -7.17 20.53
CA PRO A 158 -19.79 -6.63 21.06
C PRO A 158 -19.84 -5.10 21.11
N ARG A 159 -18.76 -4.45 21.55
CA ARG A 159 -18.67 -2.97 21.62
C ARG A 159 -18.30 -2.28 20.30
N THR A 160 -17.40 -2.86 19.49
CA THR A 160 -16.80 -2.16 18.34
C THR A 160 -17.37 -2.59 16.99
N GLY A 161 -18.15 -3.68 16.94
CA GLY A 161 -18.68 -4.27 15.71
C GLY A 161 -17.62 -4.86 14.78
N LYS A 162 -16.33 -4.75 15.10
CA LYS A 162 -15.22 -5.25 14.28
C LYS A 162 -15.16 -6.76 14.32
N LEU A 163 -14.82 -7.39 13.20
CA LEU A 163 -14.63 -8.83 13.13
C LEU A 163 -13.45 -9.27 14.02
N LEU A 164 -13.72 -10.29 14.82
CA LEU A 164 -12.79 -11.01 15.68
C LEU A 164 -12.40 -12.31 14.99
N VAL A 165 -11.11 -12.47 14.80
CA VAL A 165 -10.53 -13.66 14.18
C VAL A 165 -9.42 -14.16 15.10
N LEU A 166 -9.46 -15.45 15.42
CA LEU A 166 -8.46 -16.16 16.18
C LEU A 166 -7.37 -16.65 15.23
N TYR A 167 -6.13 -16.27 15.53
CA TYR A 167 -4.97 -16.63 14.75
C TYR A 167 -4.05 -17.55 15.56
N LYS A 168 -3.31 -18.41 14.86
CA LYS A 168 -2.23 -19.23 15.44
C LYS A 168 -0.90 -18.84 14.82
N SER A 169 0.12 -18.70 15.65
CA SER A 169 1.51 -18.52 15.23
C SER A 169 2.41 -19.55 15.93
N LYS A 170 3.72 -19.53 15.62
CA LYS A 170 4.73 -20.32 16.34
C LYS A 170 4.75 -20.07 17.85
N GLN A 171 4.36 -18.86 18.30
CA GLN A 171 4.36 -18.48 19.71
C GLN A 171 3.06 -18.85 20.45
N GLY A 172 2.03 -19.32 19.75
CA GLY A 172 0.72 -19.61 20.33
C GLY A 172 -0.43 -18.87 19.64
N LEU A 173 -1.60 -18.97 20.28
CA LEU A 173 -2.85 -18.36 19.83
C LEU A 173 -2.87 -16.87 20.14
N PHE A 174 -3.41 -16.06 19.23
CA PHE A 174 -3.52 -14.63 19.45
C PHE A 174 -4.71 -14.00 18.72
N LEU A 175 -5.17 -12.89 19.28
CA LEU A 175 -6.14 -11.99 18.68
C LEU A 175 -5.43 -10.71 18.20
N LYS A 176 -6.04 -10.00 17.25
CA LYS A 176 -5.45 -8.78 16.67
C LYS A 176 -6.29 -7.54 16.98
N LYS A 177 -5.67 -6.53 17.59
CA LYS A 177 -6.26 -5.19 17.82
C LYS A 177 -5.55 -4.16 16.95
N GLY A 178 -6.08 -3.90 15.76
CA GLY A 178 -5.44 -3.01 14.79
C GLY A 178 -4.08 -3.57 14.34
N LEU A 179 -2.98 -2.94 14.75
CA LEU A 179 -1.61 -3.41 14.45
C LEU A 179 -1.01 -4.30 15.57
N ARG A 180 -1.62 -4.33 16.76
CA ARG A 180 -1.11 -5.11 17.91
C ARG A 180 -1.61 -6.55 17.88
N ARG A 181 -0.75 -7.48 18.27
CA ARG A 181 -1.09 -8.88 18.55
C ARG A 181 -1.21 -9.06 20.05
N ILE A 182 -2.26 -9.73 20.51
CA ILE A 182 -2.51 -10.03 21.91
C ILE A 182 -2.60 -11.55 22.02
N TYR A 183 -1.57 -12.16 22.62
CA TYR A 183 -1.49 -13.60 22.79
C TYR A 183 -2.42 -14.06 23.91
N LEU A 184 -3.06 -15.20 23.68
CA LEU A 184 -3.92 -15.85 24.67
C LEU A 184 -3.08 -16.84 25.50
N PRO A 185 -3.44 -17.08 26.77
CA PRO A 185 -2.85 -18.14 27.57
C PRO A 185 -3.06 -19.52 26.93
N ASP A 186 -2.12 -20.44 27.14
CA ASP A 186 -2.18 -21.81 26.60
C ASP A 186 -3.36 -22.63 27.15
N SER A 187 -3.94 -22.21 28.28
CA SER A 187 -5.13 -22.83 28.87
C SER A 187 -6.43 -22.56 28.11
N VAL A 188 -6.44 -21.59 27.18
CA VAL A 188 -7.64 -21.21 26.44
C VAL A 188 -7.78 -22.10 25.21
N SER A 189 -8.85 -22.90 25.17
CA SER A 189 -9.17 -23.72 24.01
C SER A 189 -9.74 -22.87 22.85
N PRO A 190 -9.29 -23.07 21.59
CA PRO A 190 -9.84 -22.40 20.42
C PRO A 190 -11.34 -22.60 20.22
N ASP A 191 -11.85 -23.77 20.61
CA ASP A 191 -13.21 -24.20 20.27
C ASP A 191 -14.26 -23.58 21.21
N SER A 192 -13.92 -23.42 22.48
CA SER A 192 -14.80 -22.85 23.49
C SER A 192 -14.81 -21.32 23.51
N LEU A 193 -13.85 -20.67 22.86
CA LEU A 193 -13.70 -19.22 22.92
C LEU A 193 -14.89 -18.50 22.28
N THR A 194 -15.56 -17.65 23.07
CA THR A 194 -16.69 -16.83 22.61
C THR A 194 -16.26 -15.42 22.20
N PRO A 195 -17.09 -14.67 21.44
CA PRO A 195 -16.78 -13.28 21.06
C PRO A 195 -16.69 -12.34 22.26
N ALA A 196 -17.45 -12.62 23.32
CA ALA A 196 -17.46 -11.81 24.54
C ALA A 196 -16.15 -11.97 25.32
N GLU A 197 -15.71 -13.21 25.54
CA GLU A 197 -14.43 -13.51 26.18
C GLU A 197 -13.25 -12.99 25.36
N ALA A 198 -13.27 -13.23 24.05
CA ALA A 198 -12.23 -12.71 23.15
C ALA A 198 -12.14 -11.18 23.19
N ALA A 199 -13.27 -10.48 23.35
CA ALA A 199 -13.28 -9.02 23.49
C ALA A 199 -12.66 -8.54 24.80
N GLU A 200 -12.67 -9.35 25.87
CA GLU A 200 -12.04 -9.00 27.14
C GLU A 200 -10.52 -8.91 27.03
N TYR A 201 -9.90 -9.84 26.30
CA TYR A 201 -8.46 -9.80 26.01
C TYR A 201 -8.08 -8.58 25.16
N LEU A 202 -9.03 -8.00 24.43
CA LEU A 202 -8.81 -6.86 23.54
C LEU A 202 -9.11 -5.50 24.19
N LYS A 203 -9.25 -5.42 25.52
CA LYS A 203 -9.44 -4.16 26.26
C LYS A 203 -8.32 -3.14 25.98
#